data_AF-A0A1L6JAM1-F1
#
_entry.id   AF-A0A1L6JAM1-F1
#
_cell.length_a   1.000
_cell.length_b   1.000
_cell.length_c   1.000
_cell.angle_alpha   90.00
_cell.angle_beta   90.00
_cell.angle_gamma   90.00
#
_symmetry.space_group_name_H-M   'P 1'
#
loop_
_entity.id
_entity.type
_entity.pdbx_description
1 polymer ?
#
loop_
_entity_poly.entity_id
_entity_poly.type
_entity_poly.pdbx_seq_one_letter_code
_entity_poly.pdbx_strand_id
1 'polypeptide(L)'
;MSRETNMASTTGRRDILRTAAGLALGASLPLEALAAPPSGKPGEFDWLTGEWRIAHRQLKNGNWDEFPGEATCWSILGGVGHVEELRIPARDFSGMGLRLLDLKTRIWSDYWVNAKSGALGGAGLTGGFVGGEGVFDTRETIAGKTMIHRGLWDRIVPGKSHRWQQMASSDGGQSWEVSWTMDWVRVPHRR
;
A
#
# COMPACT_ATOMS: atom_id res chain seq x y z
N MET A 1 87.43 -10.48 6.28
CA MET A 1 87.06 -11.89 6.08
C MET A 1 85.56 -11.96 6.33
N SER A 2 84.68 -12.09 5.33
CA SER A 2 84.83 -12.73 4.00
C SER A 2 85.11 -14.22 4.18
N ARG A 3 84.33 -15.18 3.65
CA ARG A 3 83.34 -15.18 2.55
C ARG A 3 82.08 -16.01 2.92
N GLU A 4 80.93 -15.90 2.23
CA GLU A 4 80.47 -16.71 1.06
C GLU A 4 80.83 -18.22 1.16
N THR A 5 79.97 -19.20 0.85
CA THR A 5 78.89 -19.28 -0.17
C THR A 5 77.58 -19.90 0.39
N ASN A 6 76.36 -19.74 -0.17
CA ASN A 6 75.85 -19.86 -1.55
C ASN A 6 75.90 -21.33 -2.07
N MET A 7 75.00 -21.88 -2.90
CA MET A 7 73.97 -21.29 -3.78
C MET A 7 72.93 -22.36 -4.24
N ALA A 8 71.76 -21.94 -4.76
CA ALA A 8 70.92 -22.64 -5.78
C ALA A 8 70.25 -23.99 -5.39
N SER A 9 69.20 -24.52 -6.08
CA SER A 9 68.15 -24.02 -7.01
C SER A 9 67.18 -25.22 -7.30
N THR A 10 65.95 -25.14 -7.84
CA THR A 10 65.12 -24.06 -8.44
C THR A 10 63.61 -24.39 -8.30
N THR A 11 62.72 -23.47 -8.71
CA THR A 11 61.36 -23.64 -9.32
C THR A 11 60.41 -24.78 -8.85
N GLY A 12 59.16 -24.51 -8.46
CA GLY A 12 58.49 -23.21 -8.36
C GLY A 12 56.97 -23.35 -8.15
N ARG A 13 56.39 -22.48 -7.32
CA ARG A 13 54.96 -22.40 -7.01
C ARG A 13 54.48 -21.01 -7.40
N ARG A 14 53.33 -20.88 -8.10
CA ARG A 14 52.82 -19.57 -8.52
C ARG A 14 52.15 -18.87 -7.33
N ASP A 15 52.76 -17.80 -6.87
CA ASP A 15 52.08 -16.77 -6.07
C ASP A 15 51.04 -16.03 -6.92
N ILE A 16 50.02 -15.51 -6.25
CA ILE A 16 49.76 -14.06 -6.17
C ILE A 16 48.88 -13.84 -4.93
N LEU A 17 49.44 -13.18 -3.92
CA LEU A 17 48.68 -12.54 -2.85
C LEU A 17 48.28 -11.14 -3.30
N ARG A 18 47.00 -10.80 -3.23
CA ARG A 18 46.55 -9.40 -3.11
C ARG A 18 45.37 -9.29 -2.14
N THR A 19 45.70 -9.00 -0.89
CA THR A 19 44.74 -8.56 0.13
C THR A 19 44.24 -7.17 -0.24
N ALA A 20 42.92 -6.97 -0.23
CA ALA A 20 42.29 -5.64 -0.27
C ALA A 20 41.08 -5.66 0.68
N ALA A 21 41.30 -5.27 1.94
CA ALA A 21 40.21 -5.07 2.89
C ALA A 21 39.56 -3.70 2.60
N GLY A 22 38.41 -3.72 1.92
CA GLY A 22 37.55 -2.55 1.78
C GLY A 22 36.42 -2.62 2.81
N LEU A 23 36.28 -1.62 3.67
CA LEU A 23 35.08 -1.49 4.47
C LEU A 23 33.91 -1.20 3.52
N ALA A 24 32.93 -2.10 3.47
CA ALA A 24 31.61 -1.79 2.95
C ALA A 24 30.95 -0.79 3.91
N LEU A 25 31.23 0.50 3.72
CA LEU A 25 30.46 1.57 4.34
C LEU A 25 28.99 1.31 4.03
N GLY A 26 28.17 1.26 5.09
CA GLY A 26 26.75 0.97 5.00
C GLY A 26 26.02 2.08 4.25
N ALA A 27 25.99 1.98 2.92
CA ALA A 27 25.09 2.74 2.07
C ALA A 27 23.67 2.24 2.36
N SER A 28 23.04 2.80 3.40
CA SER A 28 21.60 2.80 3.52
C SER A 28 21.08 3.46 2.24
N LEU A 29 20.61 2.64 1.29
CA LEU A 29 19.85 3.15 0.16
C LEU A 29 18.73 4.02 0.74
N PRO A 30 18.55 5.26 0.28
CA PRO A 30 17.43 6.07 0.75
C PRO A 30 16.17 5.27 0.47
N LEU A 31 15.40 4.95 1.52
CA LEU A 31 14.16 4.18 1.42
C LEU A 31 13.32 4.80 0.30
N GLU A 32 13.22 4.11 -0.84
CA GLU A 32 12.86 4.78 -2.08
C GLU A 32 11.52 5.49 -1.91
N ALA A 33 11.56 6.81 -2.08
CA ALA A 33 10.43 7.66 -1.87
C ALA A 33 9.42 7.37 -2.98
N LEU A 34 8.53 6.39 -2.71
CA LEU A 34 7.35 6.04 -3.48
C LEU A 34 6.83 7.29 -4.18
N ALA A 35 6.96 7.28 -5.52
CA ALA A 35 6.97 8.49 -6.32
C ALA A 35 5.76 9.36 -5.97
N ALA A 36 6.02 10.65 -5.70
CA ALA A 36 5.02 11.56 -5.16
C ALA A 36 3.69 11.44 -5.93
N PRO A 37 2.56 11.23 -5.23
CA PRO A 37 1.32 10.84 -5.88
C PRO A 37 0.91 11.87 -6.94
N PRO A 38 0.42 11.43 -8.11
CA PRO A 38 0.10 12.32 -9.21
C PRO A 38 -0.98 13.33 -8.79
N SER A 39 -0.83 14.56 -9.28
CA SER A 39 -1.63 15.73 -8.87
C SER A 39 -3.13 15.50 -9.06
N GLY A 40 -3.81 15.23 -7.95
CA GLY A 40 -5.20 14.84 -7.88
C GLY A 40 -6.18 15.97 -8.25
N LYS A 41 -7.38 15.54 -8.65
CA LYS A 41 -8.43 16.38 -9.23
C LYS A 41 -9.79 16.04 -8.61
N PRO A 42 -10.68 17.03 -8.44
CA PRO A 42 -12.05 16.76 -8.04
C PRO A 42 -12.71 15.78 -9.01
N GLY A 43 -13.49 14.84 -8.47
CA GLY A 43 -14.24 13.84 -9.24
C GLY A 43 -13.49 12.52 -9.54
N GLU A 44 -12.23 12.37 -9.11
CA GLU A 44 -11.46 11.13 -9.34
C GLU A 44 -12.02 9.89 -8.63
N PHE A 45 -12.97 10.04 -7.69
CA PHE A 45 -13.75 8.96 -7.08
C PHE A 45 -15.19 8.85 -7.60
N ASP A 46 -15.63 9.65 -8.58
CA ASP A 46 -17.04 9.66 -9.02
C ASP A 46 -17.50 8.31 -9.61
N TRP A 47 -16.57 7.52 -10.16
CA TRP A 47 -16.84 6.16 -10.66
C TRP A 47 -17.32 5.18 -9.55
N LEU A 48 -17.06 5.50 -8.28
CA LEU A 48 -17.47 4.75 -7.10
C LEU A 48 -18.88 5.16 -6.62
N THR A 49 -19.42 6.31 -7.03
CA THR A 49 -20.72 6.81 -6.54
C THR A 49 -21.90 5.91 -6.96
N GLY A 50 -22.67 5.42 -5.97
CA GLY A 50 -23.84 4.56 -6.15
C GLY A 50 -23.96 3.41 -5.13
N GLU A 51 -24.81 2.45 -5.46
CA GLU A 51 -25.12 1.26 -4.65
C GLU A 51 -24.32 0.02 -5.09
N TRP A 52 -23.75 -0.74 -4.16
CA TRP A 52 -22.83 -1.84 -4.46
C TRP A 52 -23.09 -3.11 -3.63
N ARG A 53 -22.79 -4.26 -4.23
CA ARG A 53 -22.60 -5.54 -3.54
C ARG A 53 -21.11 -5.87 -3.49
N ILE A 54 -20.67 -6.43 -2.38
CA ILE A 54 -19.26 -6.70 -2.09
C ILE A 54 -19.08 -8.17 -1.74
N ALA A 55 -18.09 -8.83 -2.34
CA ALA A 55 -17.54 -10.10 -1.85
C ALA A 55 -16.25 -9.80 -1.08
N HIS A 56 -16.26 -9.97 0.24
CA HIS A 56 -15.08 -9.81 1.07
C HIS A 56 -14.33 -11.14 1.23
N ARG A 57 -13.00 -11.05 1.28
CA ARG A 57 -12.10 -12.13 1.64
C ARG A 57 -10.99 -11.59 2.54
N GLN A 58 -10.99 -11.94 3.83
CA GLN A 58 -10.16 -11.32 4.86
C GLN A 58 -9.31 -12.35 5.59
N LEU A 59 -8.01 -12.09 5.76
CA LEU A 59 -7.09 -12.94 6.49
C LEU A 59 -7.21 -12.70 8.00
N LYS A 60 -7.53 -13.74 8.75
CA LYS A 60 -7.74 -13.70 10.21
C LYS A 60 -7.13 -14.95 10.83
N ASN A 61 -6.17 -14.76 11.75
CA ASN A 61 -5.48 -15.85 12.45
C ASN A 61 -4.95 -16.94 11.48
N GLY A 62 -4.36 -16.52 10.36
CA GLY A 62 -3.81 -17.41 9.32
C GLY A 62 -4.83 -18.03 8.36
N ASN A 63 -6.13 -17.84 8.58
CA ASN A 63 -7.21 -18.40 7.76
C ASN A 63 -7.94 -17.30 6.97
N TRP A 64 -8.51 -17.63 5.82
CA TRP A 64 -9.27 -16.68 5.01
C TRP A 64 -10.77 -16.80 5.31
N ASP A 65 -11.34 -15.77 5.93
CA ASP A 65 -12.79 -15.57 6.11
C ASP A 65 -13.38 -14.98 4.82
N GLU A 66 -14.43 -15.59 4.27
CA GLU A 66 -15.19 -15.05 3.13
C GLU A 66 -16.63 -14.70 3.54
N PHE A 67 -17.11 -13.52 3.12
CA PHE A 67 -18.42 -12.99 3.55
C PHE A 67 -18.99 -11.92 2.59
N PRO A 68 -20.32 -11.83 2.43
CA PRO A 68 -20.95 -10.78 1.64
C PRO A 68 -21.06 -9.46 2.41
N GLY A 69 -20.99 -8.35 1.69
CA GLY A 69 -21.28 -7.00 2.18
C GLY A 69 -21.99 -6.15 1.13
N GLU A 70 -22.26 -4.92 1.49
CA GLU A 70 -22.82 -3.89 0.62
C GLU A 70 -22.30 -2.51 1.02
N ALA A 71 -22.37 -1.56 0.10
CA ALA A 71 -22.04 -0.17 0.40
C ALA A 71 -22.85 0.80 -0.47
N THR A 72 -23.00 2.01 0.05
CA THR A 72 -23.57 3.15 -0.67
C THR A 72 -22.55 4.29 -0.67
N CYS A 73 -22.35 4.89 -1.84
CA CYS A 73 -21.24 5.80 -2.11
C CYS A 73 -21.73 7.10 -2.75
N TRP A 74 -21.19 8.24 -2.30
CA TRP A 74 -21.57 9.59 -2.73
C TRP A 74 -20.35 10.49 -2.94
N SER A 75 -20.23 11.05 -4.15
CA SER A 75 -19.41 12.23 -4.39
C SER A 75 -20.07 13.48 -3.79
N ILE A 76 -19.28 14.31 -3.11
CA ILE A 76 -19.73 15.51 -2.39
C ILE A 76 -18.82 16.71 -2.69
N LEU A 77 -19.30 17.92 -2.38
CA LEU A 77 -18.53 19.17 -2.47
C LEU A 77 -17.91 19.40 -3.87
N GLY A 78 -18.64 19.05 -4.94
CA GLY A 78 -18.13 19.17 -6.32
C GLY A 78 -17.01 18.18 -6.67
N GLY A 79 -17.01 17.00 -6.04
CA GLY A 79 -15.99 15.96 -6.25
C GLY A 79 -14.71 16.16 -5.45
N VAL A 80 -14.65 17.15 -4.54
CA VAL A 80 -13.52 17.37 -3.63
C VAL A 80 -13.54 16.39 -2.44
N GLY A 81 -14.71 15.80 -2.15
CA GLY A 81 -14.85 14.72 -1.18
C GLY A 81 -15.67 13.57 -1.73
N HIS A 82 -15.46 12.37 -1.19
CA HIS A 82 -16.27 11.18 -1.45
C HIS A 82 -16.55 10.45 -0.13
N VAL A 83 -17.80 10.05 0.08
CA VAL A 83 -18.25 9.29 1.26
C VAL A 83 -18.72 7.91 0.82
N GLU A 84 -18.32 6.89 1.56
CA GLU A 84 -18.74 5.50 1.44
C GLU A 84 -19.34 5.09 2.79
N GLU A 85 -20.59 4.64 2.85
CA GLU A 85 -21.07 3.84 3.98
C GLU A 85 -21.01 2.36 3.60
N LEU A 86 -20.21 1.57 4.32
CA LEU A 86 -20.03 0.14 4.12
C LEU A 86 -20.72 -0.63 5.25
N ARG A 87 -21.47 -1.67 4.89
CA ARG A 87 -22.33 -2.44 5.79
C ARG A 87 -22.15 -3.94 5.55
N ILE A 88 -22.00 -4.70 6.64
CA ILE A 88 -21.94 -6.17 6.63
C ILE A 88 -23.00 -6.67 7.63
N PRO A 89 -24.28 -6.78 7.21
CA PRO A 89 -25.38 -7.10 8.12
C PRO A 89 -25.20 -8.43 8.86
N ALA A 90 -24.62 -9.44 8.21
CA ALA A 90 -24.33 -10.75 8.78
C ALA A 90 -23.24 -10.75 9.88
N ARG A 91 -22.60 -9.61 10.16
CA ARG A 91 -21.56 -9.45 11.20
C ARG A 91 -21.87 -8.34 12.21
N ASP A 92 -23.06 -7.73 12.17
CA ASP A 92 -23.41 -6.53 12.94
C ASP A 92 -22.30 -5.46 12.84
N PHE A 93 -22.01 -5.05 11.61
CA PHE A 93 -20.89 -4.16 11.32
C PHE A 93 -21.27 -3.13 10.26
N SER A 94 -20.94 -1.88 10.53
CA SER A 94 -20.84 -0.83 9.52
C SER A 94 -19.67 0.09 9.82
N GLY A 95 -19.28 0.86 8.81
CA GLY A 95 -18.28 1.91 8.92
C GLY A 95 -18.34 2.83 7.71
N MET A 96 -17.51 3.88 7.74
CA MET A 96 -17.49 4.90 6.70
C MET A 96 -16.08 5.08 6.15
N GLY A 97 -15.96 5.03 4.83
CA GLY A 97 -14.82 5.55 4.10
C GLY A 97 -15.05 7.03 3.77
N LEU A 98 -14.11 7.89 4.12
CA LEU A 98 -14.14 9.32 3.80
C LEU A 98 -12.87 9.68 3.03
N ARG A 99 -13.00 10.02 1.75
CA ARG A 99 -11.91 10.55 0.93
C ARG A 99 -12.04 12.05 0.75
N LEU A 100 -10.92 12.76 0.88
CA LEU A 100 -10.83 14.21 0.73
C LEU A 100 -9.60 14.60 -0.08
N LEU A 101 -9.77 15.49 -1.05
CA LEU A 101 -8.68 16.08 -1.84
C LEU A 101 -8.24 17.41 -1.22
N ASP A 102 -6.99 17.50 -0.78
CA ASP A 102 -6.38 18.80 -0.48
C ASP A 102 -6.10 19.55 -1.79
N LEU A 103 -6.85 20.62 -2.04
CA LEU A 103 -6.71 21.44 -3.25
C LEU A 103 -5.38 22.20 -3.36
N LYS A 104 -4.62 22.33 -2.27
CA LYS A 104 -3.30 22.99 -2.22
C LYS A 104 -2.17 22.00 -2.52
N THR A 105 -2.14 20.83 -1.89
CA THR A 105 -1.09 19.81 -2.14
C THR A 105 -1.42 18.89 -3.31
N ARG A 106 -2.70 18.79 -3.69
CA ARG A 106 -3.23 17.86 -4.69
C ARG A 106 -3.02 16.39 -4.36
N ILE A 107 -3.04 16.09 -3.06
CA ILE A 107 -3.00 14.73 -2.50
C ILE A 107 -4.40 14.38 -1.99
N TRP A 108 -4.84 13.15 -2.26
CA TRP A 108 -6.04 12.58 -1.65
C TRP A 108 -5.67 11.89 -0.33
N SER A 109 -6.49 12.07 0.70
CA SER A 109 -6.48 11.26 1.93
C SER A 109 -7.69 10.35 1.96
N ASP A 110 -7.51 9.09 2.37
CA ASP A 110 -8.56 8.09 2.63
C ASP A 110 -8.62 7.78 4.14
N TYR A 111 -9.75 8.05 4.78
CA TYR A 111 -9.98 7.87 6.21
C TYR A 111 -11.05 6.80 6.46
N TRP A 112 -10.85 5.99 7.50
CA TRP A 112 -11.85 5.03 7.96
C TRP A 112 -12.48 5.45 9.28
N VAL A 113 -13.80 5.23 9.43
CA VAL A 113 -14.54 5.33 10.70
C VAL A 113 -15.24 4.00 10.96
N ASN A 114 -15.10 3.45 12.16
CA ASN A 114 -15.90 2.31 12.60
C ASN A 114 -17.17 2.82 13.29
N ALA A 115 -18.36 2.33 12.92
CA ALA A 115 -19.61 2.81 13.52
C ALA A 115 -19.70 2.57 15.04
N LYS A 116 -18.93 1.60 15.57
CA LYS A 116 -18.86 1.30 17.02
C LYS A 116 -17.95 2.25 17.80
N SER A 117 -17.15 3.09 17.13
CA SER A 117 -16.39 4.18 17.76
C SER A 117 -16.86 5.58 17.37
N GLY A 118 -17.45 5.75 16.17
CA GLY A 118 -17.88 7.04 15.65
C GLY A 118 -16.75 8.03 15.35
N ALA A 119 -15.49 7.59 15.43
CA ALA A 119 -14.30 8.43 15.34
C ALA A 119 -13.39 8.05 14.15
N LEU A 120 -12.68 9.04 13.61
CA LEU A 120 -11.67 8.85 12.56
C LEU A 120 -10.52 7.96 13.04
N GLY A 121 -10.22 6.92 12.26
CA GLY A 121 -9.15 5.97 12.53
C GLY A 121 -7.78 6.49 12.09
N GLY A 122 -7.00 6.99 13.05
CA GLY A 122 -5.62 7.41 12.85
C GLY A 122 -5.48 8.61 11.89
N ALA A 123 -4.35 8.66 11.17
CA ALA A 123 -4.05 9.74 10.24
C ALA A 123 -4.61 9.55 8.81
N GLY A 124 -5.30 8.43 8.56
CA GLY A 124 -5.67 8.00 7.20
C GLY A 124 -4.49 7.49 6.38
N LEU A 125 -4.75 7.21 5.10
CA LEU A 125 -3.77 6.85 4.07
C LEU A 125 -3.74 7.95 3.01
N THR A 126 -2.56 8.37 2.54
CA THR A 126 -2.40 9.44 1.55
C THR A 126 -1.97 8.88 0.20
N GLY A 127 -2.47 9.48 -0.89
CA GLY A 127 -2.35 8.86 -2.21
C GLY A 127 -2.99 9.62 -3.37
N GLY A 128 -3.26 8.89 -4.43
CA GLY A 128 -3.83 9.37 -5.69
C GLY A 128 -3.92 8.27 -6.75
N PHE A 129 -4.36 8.63 -7.95
CA PHE A 129 -4.59 7.66 -9.03
C PHE A 129 -3.39 7.54 -10.00
N VAL A 130 -2.67 6.42 -9.92
CA VAL A 130 -1.50 6.09 -10.75
C VAL A 130 -1.91 5.07 -11.81
N GLY A 131 -1.76 5.40 -13.10
CA GLY A 131 -2.03 4.45 -14.20
C GLY A 131 -3.49 3.97 -14.34
N GLY A 132 -4.42 4.53 -13.56
CA GLY A 132 -5.81 4.07 -13.44
C GLY A 132 -6.14 3.33 -12.15
N GLU A 133 -5.14 3.06 -11.30
CA GLU A 133 -5.29 2.43 -9.97
C GLU A 133 -5.18 3.49 -8.86
N GLY A 134 -6.02 3.42 -7.84
CA GLY A 134 -5.96 4.30 -6.68
C GLY A 134 -4.99 3.74 -5.64
N VAL A 135 -3.82 4.35 -5.48
CA VAL A 135 -2.77 3.89 -4.56
C VAL A 135 -2.68 4.82 -3.36
N PHE A 136 -2.95 4.29 -2.16
CA PHE A 136 -3.02 5.03 -0.91
C PHE A 136 -2.15 4.36 0.14
N ASP A 137 -1.14 5.07 0.65
CA ASP A 137 -0.16 4.54 1.59
C ASP A 137 -0.16 5.30 2.92
N THR A 138 0.18 4.60 4.00
CA THR A 138 0.61 5.21 5.27
C THR A 138 1.81 4.44 5.84
N ARG A 139 2.54 5.04 6.76
CA ARG A 139 3.75 4.46 7.38
C ARG A 139 3.66 4.50 8.89
N GLU A 140 3.95 3.37 9.52
CA GLU A 140 3.98 3.21 10.98
C GLU A 140 5.31 2.58 11.41
N THR A 141 5.90 3.03 12.52
CA THR A 141 7.14 2.45 13.07
C THR A 141 6.81 1.54 14.25
N ILE A 142 6.70 0.24 13.99
CA ILE A 142 6.35 -0.76 15.00
C ILE A 142 7.64 -1.43 15.49
N ALA A 143 7.91 -1.33 16.80
CA ALA A 143 9.11 -1.89 17.44
C ALA A 143 10.44 -1.49 16.76
N GLY A 144 10.52 -0.28 16.19
CA GLY A 144 11.69 0.22 15.45
C GLY A 144 11.76 -0.19 13.98
N LYS A 145 10.83 -1.01 13.48
CA LYS A 145 10.71 -1.38 12.06
C LYS A 145 9.61 -0.54 11.39
N THR A 146 9.93 0.12 10.29
CA THR A 146 8.94 0.82 9.47
C THR A 146 8.11 -0.18 8.68
N MET A 147 6.80 -0.16 8.88
CA MET A 147 5.79 -0.84 8.08
C MET A 147 5.16 0.17 7.12
N ILE A 148 4.83 -0.28 5.91
CA ILE A 148 3.99 0.48 4.96
C ILE A 148 2.64 -0.24 4.89
N HIS A 149 1.55 0.47 5.09
CA HIS A 149 0.19 -0.05 4.94
C HIS A 149 -0.47 0.62 3.73
N ARG A 150 -1.07 -0.19 2.86
CA ARG A 150 -1.63 0.23 1.57
C ARG A 150 -3.10 -0.14 1.43
N GLY A 151 -3.89 0.84 1.02
CA GLY A 151 -5.17 0.65 0.34
C GLY A 151 -4.95 0.75 -1.17
N LEU A 152 -5.32 -0.29 -1.91
CA LEU A 152 -5.23 -0.32 -3.38
C LEU A 152 -6.64 -0.45 -3.98
N TRP A 153 -7.00 0.47 -4.87
CA TRP A 153 -8.19 0.39 -5.73
C TRP A 153 -7.75 -0.04 -7.14
N ASP A 154 -8.04 -1.27 -7.54
CA ASP A 154 -7.64 -1.82 -8.84
C ASP A 154 -8.82 -2.43 -9.62
N ARG A 155 -8.55 -2.91 -10.84
CA ARG A 155 -9.55 -3.52 -11.75
C ARG A 155 -10.78 -2.63 -12.01
N ILE A 156 -10.61 -1.31 -11.94
CA ILE A 156 -11.71 -0.34 -12.01
C ILE A 156 -12.34 -0.36 -13.41
N VAL A 157 -13.60 -0.79 -13.47
CA VAL A 157 -14.50 -0.66 -14.63
C VAL A 157 -15.63 0.30 -14.21
N PRO A 158 -15.54 1.60 -14.55
CA PRO A 158 -16.41 2.63 -14.00
C PRO A 158 -17.90 2.30 -14.09
N GLY A 159 -18.62 2.49 -12.98
CA GLY A 159 -20.06 2.21 -12.88
C GLY A 159 -20.45 0.72 -12.98
N LYS A 160 -19.50 -0.23 -13.03
CA LYS A 160 -19.77 -1.67 -13.16
C LYS A 160 -19.15 -2.50 -12.03
N SER A 161 -17.83 -2.43 -11.86
CA SER A 161 -17.09 -3.30 -10.96
C SER A 161 -15.69 -2.73 -10.67
N HIS A 162 -15.14 -3.06 -9.51
CA HIS A 162 -13.75 -2.76 -9.15
C HIS A 162 -13.34 -3.69 -8.00
N ARG A 163 -12.09 -3.59 -7.55
CA ARG A 163 -11.62 -4.29 -6.35
C ARG A 163 -10.88 -3.31 -5.44
N TRP A 164 -11.07 -3.48 -4.13
CA TRP A 164 -10.23 -2.86 -3.11
C TRP A 164 -9.38 -3.93 -2.42
N GLN A 165 -8.15 -3.58 -2.03
CA GLN A 165 -7.27 -4.45 -1.26
C GLN A 165 -6.62 -3.70 -0.10
N GLN A 166 -6.56 -4.35 1.07
CA GLN A 166 -5.64 -4.01 2.13
C GLN A 166 -4.39 -4.89 2.03
N MET A 167 -3.22 -4.26 2.04
CA MET A 167 -1.94 -4.96 2.09
C MET A 167 -0.91 -4.21 2.94
N ALA A 168 0.13 -4.91 3.37
CA ALA A 168 1.24 -4.33 4.11
C ALA A 168 2.58 -4.76 3.51
N SER A 169 3.60 -3.90 3.63
CA SER A 169 4.99 -4.22 3.30
C SER A 169 5.88 -3.99 4.52
N SER A 170 6.87 -4.86 4.69
CA SER A 170 7.84 -4.81 5.77
C SER A 170 9.30 -4.74 5.29
N ASP A 171 9.50 -4.54 3.98
CA ASP A 171 10.81 -4.49 3.31
C ASP A 171 11.00 -3.21 2.48
N GLY A 172 10.15 -2.21 2.69
CA GLY A 172 10.19 -0.92 1.99
C GLY A 172 9.34 -0.85 0.72
N GLY A 173 8.55 -1.89 0.43
CA GLY A 173 7.64 -1.95 -0.74
C GLY A 173 8.09 -2.92 -1.83
N GLN A 174 9.12 -3.74 -1.57
CA GLN A 174 9.63 -4.75 -2.49
C GLN A 174 8.69 -5.97 -2.55
N SER A 175 8.09 -6.34 -1.42
CA SER A 175 7.02 -7.34 -1.32
C SER A 175 5.83 -6.82 -0.50
N TRP A 176 4.66 -7.43 -0.73
CA TRP A 176 3.37 -6.99 -0.18
C TRP A 176 2.53 -8.19 0.26
N GLU A 177 2.16 -8.21 1.54
CA GLU A 177 1.27 -9.19 2.14
C GLU A 177 -0.17 -8.67 2.10
N VAL A 178 -1.05 -9.30 1.32
CA VAL A 178 -2.48 -8.95 1.24
C VAL A 178 -3.22 -9.56 2.42
N SER A 179 -3.93 -8.75 3.19
CA SER A 179 -4.73 -9.17 4.36
C SER A 179 -6.24 -9.00 4.16
N TRP A 180 -6.69 -8.21 3.17
CA TRP A 180 -8.10 -8.09 2.81
C TRP A 180 -8.23 -7.86 1.31
N THR A 181 -9.18 -8.53 0.65
CA THR A 181 -9.73 -8.09 -0.64
C THR A 181 -11.24 -7.90 -0.54
N MET A 182 -11.73 -6.98 -1.35
CA MET A 182 -13.15 -6.71 -1.56
C MET A 182 -13.37 -6.61 -3.06
N ASP A 183 -14.12 -7.54 -3.66
CA ASP A 183 -14.50 -7.47 -5.07
C ASP A 183 -15.94 -6.91 -5.16
N TRP A 184 -16.08 -5.76 -5.83
CA TRP A 184 -17.30 -4.93 -5.83
C TRP A 184 -18.04 -5.04 -7.17
N VAL A 185 -19.37 -5.14 -7.11
CA VAL A 185 -20.27 -5.17 -8.27
C VAL A 185 -21.41 -4.16 -8.08
N ARG A 186 -21.65 -3.32 -9.09
CA ARG A 186 -22.69 -2.29 -9.08
C ARG A 186 -24.08 -2.92 -8.99
N VAL A 187 -24.92 -2.42 -8.08
CA VAL A 187 -26.35 -2.70 -8.09
C VAL A 187 -27.02 -1.86 -9.18
N PRO A 188 -27.73 -2.45 -10.15
CA PRO A 188 -28.52 -1.70 -11.12
C PRO A 188 -29.65 -0.96 -10.40
N HIS A 189 -29.82 0.34 -10.65
CA HIS A 189 -31.05 1.02 -10.23
C HIS A 189 -32.24 0.38 -10.93
N ARG A 190 -33.21 -0.10 -10.15
CA ARG A 190 -34.57 -0.34 -10.65
C ARG A 190 -35.18 1.02 -10.98
N ARG A 191 -35.77 1.12 -12.18
CA ARG A 191 -36.64 2.22 -12.57
C ARG A 191 -38.05 1.98 -12.04
#